data_AF-A0A7Y9ZCY9-F1
#
_entry.id   AF-A0A7Y9ZCY9-F1
#
_cell.length_a   1.000
_cell.length_b   1.000
_cell.length_c   1.000
_cell.angle_alpha   90.00
_cell.angle_beta   90.00
_cell.angle_gamma   90.00
#
_symmetry.space_group_name_H-M   'P 1'
#
loop_
_entity.id
_entity.type
_entity.pdbx_description
1 polymer ?
#
loop_
_entity_poly.entity_id
_entity_poly.type
_entity_poly.pdbx_seq_one_letter_code
_entity_poly.pdbx_strand_id
1 'polypeptide(L)'
;MSVIRSVLGALLGGRADAARRDLAEAIGDEQVLLGPASASYRGSIGAHPRVKGNGTLALTPTRLLFRMVVGGPVDVDLATVTAVSTAKAFGGSFVGGQTHLVVHTAAGDLAWYVAEHERWRAAIEASAAH
;
A
#
# COMPACT_ATOMS: atom_id res chain seq x y z
N MET A 1 17.73 -32.73 -8.90
CA MET A 1 16.86 -31.87 -9.73
C MET A 1 16.38 -30.70 -8.89
N SER A 2 17.00 -29.53 -8.99
CA SER A 2 16.55 -28.31 -8.27
C SER A 2 16.95 -27.07 -9.06
N VAL A 3 16.24 -26.79 -10.16
CA VAL A 3 16.50 -25.61 -11.02
C VAL A 3 15.25 -24.70 -11.11
N ILE A 4 14.09 -25.13 -10.59
CA ILE A 4 12.81 -24.40 -10.70
C ILE A 4 12.68 -23.26 -9.67
N ARG A 5 13.46 -23.26 -8.57
CA ARG A 5 13.41 -22.18 -7.56
C ARG A 5 14.11 -20.88 -7.99
N SER A 6 15.00 -20.91 -8.97
CA SER A 6 15.84 -19.75 -9.31
C SER A 6 15.20 -18.77 -10.30
N VAL A 7 14.35 -19.25 -11.22
CA VAL A 7 13.73 -18.39 -12.25
C VAL A 7 12.53 -17.62 -11.71
N LEU A 8 11.68 -18.25 -10.89
CA LEU A 8 10.53 -17.58 -10.28
C LEU A 8 10.98 -16.50 -9.27
N GLY A 9 12.04 -16.77 -8.50
CA GLY A 9 12.64 -15.80 -7.58
C GLY A 9 13.25 -14.59 -8.30
N ALA A 10 13.96 -14.82 -9.41
CA ALA A 10 14.54 -13.74 -10.23
C ALA A 10 13.46 -12.90 -10.95
N LEU A 11 12.41 -13.54 -11.48
CA LEU A 11 11.28 -12.84 -12.11
C LEU A 11 10.45 -12.04 -11.10
N LEU A 12 10.21 -12.58 -9.91
CA LEU A 12 9.51 -11.85 -8.84
C LEU A 12 10.37 -10.73 -8.25
N GLY A 13 11.69 -10.94 -8.11
CA GLY A 13 12.64 -9.89 -7.72
C GLY A 13 12.66 -8.73 -8.72
N GLY A 14 12.81 -9.03 -10.01
CA GLY A 14 12.78 -8.01 -11.06
C GLY A 14 11.47 -7.23 -11.14
N ARG A 15 10.33 -7.88 -10.84
CA ARG A 15 9.02 -7.19 -10.75
C ARG A 15 8.90 -6.32 -9.51
N ALA A 16 9.48 -6.73 -8.38
CA ALA A 16 9.51 -5.88 -7.20
C ALA A 16 10.34 -4.61 -7.44
N ASP A 17 11.46 -4.72 -8.15
CA ASP A 17 12.28 -3.57 -8.53
C ASP A 17 11.62 -2.71 -9.61
N ALA A 18 10.83 -3.29 -10.49
CA ALA A 18 9.97 -2.54 -11.41
C ALA A 18 8.92 -1.73 -10.61
N ALA A 19 8.18 -2.37 -9.70
CA ALA A 19 7.19 -1.67 -8.88
C ALA A 19 7.78 -0.53 -8.05
N ARG A 20 9.03 -0.66 -7.56
CA ARG A 20 9.75 0.43 -6.89
C ARG A 20 10.12 1.58 -7.82
N ARG A 21 10.55 1.27 -9.05
CA ARG A 21 10.85 2.28 -10.06
C ARG A 21 9.59 3.01 -10.50
N ASP A 22 8.51 2.28 -10.77
CA ASP A 22 7.20 2.84 -11.11
C ASP A 22 6.67 3.74 -9.99
N LEU A 23 6.95 3.38 -8.72
CA LEU A 23 6.58 4.21 -7.57
C LEU A 23 7.40 5.50 -7.54
N ALA A 24 8.72 5.41 -7.74
CA ALA A 24 9.59 6.58 -7.79
C ALA A 24 9.21 7.53 -8.94
N GLU A 25 8.90 6.99 -10.12
CA GLU A 25 8.42 7.76 -11.27
C GLU A 25 7.08 8.45 -10.97
N ALA A 26 6.14 7.74 -10.34
CA ALA A 26 4.83 8.30 -9.99
C ALA A 26 4.89 9.38 -8.88
N ILE A 27 5.85 9.27 -7.96
CA ILE A 27 6.14 10.31 -6.97
C ILE A 27 6.71 11.55 -7.68
N GLY A 28 7.59 11.35 -8.65
CA GLY A 28 8.27 12.46 -9.34
C GLY A 28 9.09 13.29 -8.36
N ASP A 29 8.84 14.60 -8.34
CA ASP A 29 9.55 15.56 -7.46
C ASP A 29 8.85 15.78 -6.11
N GLU A 30 7.76 15.05 -5.81
CA GLU A 30 7.09 15.18 -4.52
C GLU A 30 7.98 14.69 -3.37
N GLN A 31 7.93 15.42 -2.25
CA GLN A 31 8.64 15.00 -1.04
C GLN A 31 8.06 13.68 -0.52
N VAL A 32 8.93 12.70 -0.27
CA VAL A 32 8.53 11.47 0.42
C VAL A 32 8.56 11.71 1.93
N LEU A 33 7.38 11.67 2.56
CA LEU A 33 7.23 11.80 4.01
C LEU A 33 7.48 10.47 4.72
N LEU A 34 7.07 9.36 4.09
CA LEU A 34 7.29 8.01 4.62
C LEU A 34 7.37 6.97 3.51
N GLY A 35 8.23 5.97 3.70
CA GLY A 35 8.55 4.96 2.68
C GLY A 35 9.73 5.38 1.79
N PRO A 36 9.94 4.73 0.64
CA PRO A 36 9.20 3.57 0.14
C PRO A 36 9.31 2.36 1.06
N ALA A 37 8.21 1.67 1.36
CA ALA A 37 8.19 0.48 2.22
C ALA A 37 7.44 -0.68 1.57
N SER A 38 7.93 -1.91 1.80
CA SER A 38 7.21 -3.12 1.39
C SER A 38 5.88 -3.22 2.14
N ALA A 39 4.79 -3.42 1.41
CA ALA A 39 3.45 -3.56 1.96
C ALA A 39 2.60 -4.57 1.18
N SER A 40 1.52 -5.04 1.79
CA SER A 40 0.54 -5.92 1.18
C SER A 40 -0.82 -5.23 1.14
N TYR A 41 -1.29 -4.84 -0.03
CA TYR A 41 -2.62 -4.30 -0.21
C TYR A 41 -3.67 -5.39 -0.05
N ARG A 42 -4.67 -5.12 0.79
CA ARG A 42 -5.67 -6.09 1.25
C ARG A 42 -7.02 -5.91 0.56
N GLY A 43 -7.06 -5.06 -0.47
CA GLY A 43 -8.25 -4.76 -1.24
C GLY A 43 -8.99 -3.54 -0.70
N SER A 44 -10.13 -3.27 -1.30
CA SER A 44 -11.03 -2.20 -0.94
C SER A 44 -12.43 -2.72 -0.63
N ILE A 45 -13.18 -1.93 0.13
CA ILE A 45 -14.63 -2.01 0.25
C ILE A 45 -15.20 -0.72 -0.34
N GLY A 46 -15.38 -0.70 -1.66
CA GLY A 46 -15.86 0.48 -2.38
C GLY A 46 -15.39 0.53 -3.84
N ALA A 47 -15.08 1.74 -4.32
CA ALA A 47 -14.76 2.03 -5.71
C ALA A 47 -13.28 1.76 -6.09
N HIS A 48 -12.38 1.65 -5.11
CA HIS A 48 -10.96 1.36 -5.37
C HIS A 48 -10.74 -0.08 -5.87
N PRO A 49 -9.59 -0.41 -6.49
CA PRO A 49 -9.31 -1.76 -6.97
C PRO A 49 -9.44 -2.83 -5.89
N ARG A 50 -10.11 -3.95 -6.19
CA ARG A 50 -10.29 -5.06 -5.24
C ARG A 50 -9.16 -6.10 -5.26
N VAL A 51 -8.34 -6.09 -6.32
CA VAL A 51 -7.22 -7.03 -6.49
C VAL A 51 -6.21 -6.81 -5.38
N LYS A 52 -5.93 -7.86 -4.61
CA LYS A 52 -4.98 -7.84 -3.49
C LYS A 52 -3.59 -8.17 -4.00
N GLY A 53 -2.56 -7.62 -3.39
CA GLY A 53 -1.20 -7.83 -3.88
C GLY A 53 -0.13 -7.25 -2.98
N ASN A 54 1.08 -7.80 -3.09
CA ASN A 54 2.27 -7.23 -2.48
C ASN A 54 2.83 -6.13 -3.38
N GLY A 55 3.50 -5.17 -2.78
CA GLY A 55 4.01 -4.00 -3.48
C GLY A 55 4.80 -3.07 -2.58
N THR A 56 5.00 -1.86 -3.06
CA THR A 56 5.70 -0.80 -2.33
C THR A 56 4.75 0.38 -2.11
N LEU A 57 4.72 0.88 -0.87
CA LEU A 57 3.89 1.98 -0.40
C LEU A 57 4.77 3.21 -0.11
N ALA A 58 4.31 4.39 -0.50
CA ALA A 58 4.92 5.66 -0.11
C ALA A 58 3.85 6.69 0.24
N LEU A 59 4.16 7.56 1.20
CA LEU A 59 3.37 8.70 1.59
C LEU A 59 4.08 9.98 1.14
N THR A 60 3.32 10.86 0.51
CA THR A 60 3.70 12.23 0.12
C THR A 60 2.74 13.21 0.83
N PRO A 61 2.97 14.54 0.75
CA PRO A 61 2.06 15.52 1.36
C PRO A 61 0.61 15.44 0.87
N THR A 62 0.36 14.96 -0.35
CA THR A 62 -0.98 14.98 -0.96
C THR A 62 -1.51 13.59 -1.29
N ARG A 63 -0.65 12.57 -1.33
CA ARG A 63 -1.04 11.24 -1.85
C ARG A 63 -0.40 10.11 -1.05
N LEU A 64 -1.17 9.04 -0.87
CA LEU A 64 -0.67 7.71 -0.50
C LEU A 64 -0.61 6.86 -1.78
N LEU A 65 0.59 6.51 -2.22
CA LEU A 65 0.82 5.78 -3.47
C LEU A 65 1.25 4.35 -3.22
N PHE A 66 0.66 3.41 -3.94
CA PHE A 66 1.02 2.00 -3.89
C PHE A 66 1.20 1.41 -5.29
N ARG A 67 2.30 0.70 -5.49
CA ARG A 67 2.58 -0.03 -6.75
C ARG A 67 2.70 -1.52 -6.45
N MET A 68 1.86 -2.31 -7.08
CA MET A 68 1.87 -3.76 -6.95
C MET A 68 3.01 -4.38 -7.75
N VAL A 69 3.57 -5.46 -7.23
CA VAL A 69 4.47 -6.35 -8.02
C VAL A 69 3.71 -6.98 -9.19
N VAL A 70 2.42 -7.27 -8.99
CA VAL A 70 1.49 -7.76 -10.02
C VAL A 70 0.12 -7.13 -9.76
N GLY A 71 -0.39 -6.36 -10.72
CA GLY A 71 -1.66 -5.64 -10.62
C GLY A 71 -1.50 -4.16 -11.00
N GLY A 72 -2.59 -3.42 -10.89
CA GLY A 72 -2.60 -1.97 -11.15
C GLY A 72 -2.09 -1.15 -9.95
N PRO A 73 -1.79 0.14 -10.18
CA PRO A 73 -1.50 1.08 -9.10
C PRO A 73 -2.73 1.27 -8.20
N VAL A 74 -2.49 1.63 -6.94
CA VAL A 74 -3.52 2.08 -6.01
C VAL A 74 -3.04 3.38 -5.39
N ASP A 75 -3.65 4.48 -5.79
CA ASP A 75 -3.35 5.80 -5.27
C ASP A 75 -4.57 6.33 -4.52
N VAL A 76 -4.31 6.98 -3.39
CA VAL A 76 -5.31 7.65 -2.56
C VAL A 76 -4.90 9.10 -2.42
N ASP A 77 -5.76 10.01 -2.86
CA ASP A 77 -5.64 11.43 -2.58
C ASP A 77 -5.97 11.68 -1.10
N LEU A 78 -5.05 12.28 -0.37
CA LEU A 78 -5.20 12.52 1.07
C LEU A 78 -6.32 13.51 1.38
N ALA A 79 -6.67 14.40 0.45
CA ALA A 79 -7.83 15.28 0.60
C ALA A 79 -9.17 14.51 0.65
N THR A 80 -9.18 13.25 0.22
CA THR A 80 -10.37 12.38 0.26
C THR A 80 -10.43 11.49 1.50
N VAL A 81 -9.37 11.48 2.31
CA VAL A 81 -9.27 10.65 3.51
C VAL A 81 -10.12 11.26 4.62
N THR A 82 -11.08 10.48 5.11
CA THR A 82 -12.02 10.92 6.15
C THR A 82 -11.62 10.42 7.54
N ALA A 83 -10.89 9.31 7.61
CA ALA A 83 -10.31 8.77 8.84
C ALA A 83 -9.21 7.75 8.50
N VAL A 84 -8.38 7.43 9.49
CA VAL A 84 -7.44 6.30 9.44
C VAL A 84 -7.63 5.47 10.70
N SER A 85 -7.60 4.15 10.58
CA SER A 85 -7.78 3.25 11.71
C SER A 85 -6.93 1.99 11.57
N THR A 86 -6.95 1.15 12.62
CA THR A 86 -6.33 -0.17 12.59
C THR A 86 -7.35 -1.24 12.92
N ALA A 87 -7.32 -2.36 12.20
CA ALA A 87 -8.28 -3.44 12.40
C ALA A 87 -7.63 -4.83 12.34
N LYS A 88 -8.14 -5.77 13.15
CA LYS A 88 -7.70 -7.17 13.08
C LYS A 88 -8.26 -7.88 11.86
N ALA A 89 -9.47 -7.52 11.43
CA ALA A 89 -10.10 -8.04 10.22
C ALA A 89 -10.50 -6.91 9.28
N PHE A 90 -10.44 -7.15 7.98
CA PHE A 90 -10.89 -6.22 6.95
C PHE A 90 -11.42 -6.99 5.73
N GLY A 91 -12.58 -6.59 5.20
CA GLY A 91 -13.17 -7.22 4.01
C GLY A 91 -13.32 -8.74 4.12
N GLY A 92 -13.74 -9.23 5.31
CA GLY A 92 -13.88 -10.66 5.61
C GLY A 92 -12.56 -11.44 5.77
N SER A 93 -11.40 -10.76 5.75
CA SER A 93 -10.09 -11.38 5.88
C SER A 93 -9.44 -11.07 7.24
N PHE A 94 -8.90 -12.09 7.87
CA PHE A 94 -8.10 -12.03 9.10
C PHE A 94 -6.85 -12.88 8.91
N VAL A 95 -5.69 -12.39 9.36
CA VAL A 95 -4.43 -13.16 9.41
C VAL A 95 -3.84 -12.98 10.80
N GLY A 96 -3.60 -14.09 11.50
CA GLY A 96 -3.04 -14.07 12.84
C GLY A 96 -1.72 -13.31 12.91
N GLY A 97 -1.57 -12.44 13.90
CA GLY A 97 -0.36 -11.63 14.10
C GLY A 97 -0.19 -10.45 13.13
N GLN A 98 -1.16 -10.19 12.25
CA GLN A 98 -1.16 -8.99 11.40
C GLN A 98 -2.25 -8.02 11.84
N THR A 99 -2.00 -6.73 11.62
CA THR A 99 -2.97 -5.65 11.84
C THR A 99 -3.12 -4.92 10.52
N HIS A 100 -4.36 -4.73 10.07
CA HIS A 100 -4.65 -3.88 8.92
C HIS A 100 -4.46 -2.42 9.33
N LEU A 101 -3.69 -1.68 8.56
CA LEU A 101 -3.84 -0.23 8.46
C LEU A 101 -4.99 0.03 7.50
N VAL A 102 -6.04 0.71 7.96
CA VAL A 102 -7.24 1.01 7.18
C VAL A 102 -7.31 2.51 6.92
N VAL A 103 -7.44 2.89 5.65
CA VAL A 103 -7.64 4.27 5.21
C VAL A 103 -9.08 4.38 4.74
N HIS A 104 -9.84 5.27 5.37
CA HIS A 104 -11.24 5.52 5.07
C HIS A 104 -11.34 6.72 4.13
N THR A 105 -12.13 6.57 3.06
CA THR A 105 -12.42 7.65 2.12
C THR A 105 -13.92 7.67 1.82
N ALA A 106 -14.42 8.78 1.24
CA ALA A 106 -15.80 8.84 0.77
C ALA A 106 -16.12 7.81 -0.34
N ALA A 107 -15.12 7.34 -1.08
CA ALA A 107 -15.26 6.35 -2.15
C ALA A 107 -15.14 4.90 -1.66
N GLY A 108 -14.83 4.71 -0.38
CA GLY A 108 -14.71 3.41 0.28
C GLY A 108 -13.40 3.24 1.04
N ASP A 109 -13.32 2.12 1.75
CA ASP A 109 -12.19 1.83 2.62
C ASP A 109 -11.12 1.02 1.87
N LEU A 110 -9.87 1.29 2.19
CA LEU A 110 -8.71 0.55 1.70
C LEU A 110 -7.88 0.04 2.87
N ALA A 111 -7.23 -1.12 2.72
CA ALA A 111 -6.38 -1.63 3.78
C ALA A 111 -5.03 -2.17 3.29
N TRP A 112 -4.03 -2.04 4.15
CA TRP A 112 -2.69 -2.60 3.95
C TRP A 112 -2.21 -3.35 5.18
N TYR A 113 -1.35 -4.35 4.95
CA TYR A 113 -0.35 -4.77 5.92
C TYR A 113 0.96 -4.05 5.62
N VAL A 114 1.52 -3.38 6.61
CA VAL A 114 2.80 -2.67 6.52
C VAL A 114 3.49 -2.73 7.89
N ALA A 115 4.82 -2.79 7.89
CA ALA A 115 5.59 -2.67 9.13
C ALA A 115 5.36 -1.29 9.77
N GLU A 116 5.44 -1.22 11.10
CA GLU A 116 5.20 0.03 11.85
C GLU A 116 3.85 0.68 11.50
N HIS A 117 2.77 -0.10 11.36
CA HIS A 117 1.45 0.40 10.95
C HIS A 117 0.93 1.59 11.76
N GLU A 118 1.26 1.70 13.06
CA GLU A 118 0.93 2.87 13.88
C GLU A 118 1.67 4.14 13.43
N ARG A 119 2.93 4.03 13.00
CA ARG A 119 3.68 5.15 12.44
C ARG A 119 3.08 5.61 11.12
N TRP A 120 2.69 4.67 10.27
CA TRP A 120 1.98 4.97 9.03
C TRP A 120 0.64 5.64 9.28
N ARG A 121 -0.16 5.12 10.22
CA ARG A 121 -1.43 5.73 10.64
C ARG A 121 -1.22 7.18 11.05
N ALA A 122 -0.31 7.44 11.99
CA ALA A 122 -0.04 8.80 12.49
C ALA A 122 0.43 9.75 11.38
N ALA A 123 1.29 9.28 10.46
CA ALA A 123 1.80 10.09 9.36
C ALA A 123 0.69 10.45 8.35
N ILE A 124 -0.21 9.50 8.04
CA ILE A 124 -1.36 9.75 7.16
C ILE A 124 -2.35 10.71 7.83
N GLU A 125 -2.70 10.49 9.10
CA GLU A 125 -3.58 11.38 9.87
C GLU A 125 -3.06 12.82 9.90
N ALA A 126 -1.75 13.01 10.15
CA ALA A 126 -1.13 14.33 10.16
C ALA A 126 -1.21 15.02 8.79
N SER A 127 -1.08 14.26 7.70
CA SER A 127 -1.06 14.80 6.34
C SER A 127 -2.45 15.07 5.78
N ALA A 128 -3.47 14.29 6.17
CA ALA A 128 -4.86 14.45 5.73
C ALA A 128 -5.61 15.60 6.45
N ALA A 129 -5.06 16.12 7.55
CA ALA A 129 -5.67 17.21 8.32
C ALA A 129 -5.40 18.62 7.76
N HIS A 130 -4.67 18.72 6.65
CA HIS A 130 -4.26 19.98 6.00
C HIS A 130 -4.98 20.15 4.66
#